data_AF-A0A6F9DI74-F1
#
_entry.id   AF-A0A6F9DI74-F1
#
_cell.length_a   1.000
_cell.length_b   1.000
_cell.length_c   1.000
_cell.angle_alpha   90.00
_cell.angle_beta   90.00
_cell.angle_gamma   90.00
#
_symmetry.space_group_name_H-M   'P 1'
#
loop_
_entity.id
_entity.type
_entity.pdbx_description
1 polymer ?
#
loop_
_entity_poly.entity_id
_entity_poly.type
_entity_poly.pdbx_seq_one_letter_code
_entity_poly.pdbx_strand_id
1 'polypeptide(L)'
;MTLKNTVEVAKSCSLVAFVASCLVTWHLYQFLSNQTLSYNQSATFDELNHMTEGFWRLSTPLNKTRKAELDEMFVRYWKHQKIPVKRWGENEKCGYYNFLDSVPHSSWPRVGSWCNPEGSHPCCNNYLNGTCGEVSNQTCNCSQCVDTRLYEHAELSNWITKDQSFSWNKYVGEDACQVIERSPFKDIYFIGDSFMRNMYTVLLMILANDFEKGPWTINMTNQQRELCVEMNTLFYPACRPLATNGQKLIQKSCVDKNFNVSFKWWPNNSNGRNFVKLVQNLSGKRGSLLLLGVGYHETILPAK
;
A
#
# COMPACT_ATOMS: atom_id res chain seq x y z
N MET A 1 15.92 -31.03 -9.29
CA MET A 1 16.32 -30.54 -10.62
C MET A 1 16.16 -29.02 -10.60
N THR A 2 17.30 -28.35 -10.40
CA THR A 2 17.63 -26.91 -10.53
C THR A 2 16.57 -25.83 -10.26
N LEU A 3 16.71 -25.19 -9.08
CA LEU A 3 16.44 -23.76 -8.85
C LEU A 3 17.22 -22.94 -9.90
N LYS A 4 16.55 -22.36 -10.90
CA LYS A 4 17.22 -21.41 -11.83
C LYS A 4 16.36 -20.26 -12.36
N ASN A 5 15.09 -20.12 -11.98
CA ASN A 5 14.19 -19.15 -12.64
C ASN A 5 13.54 -18.10 -11.72
N THR A 6 14.13 -17.75 -10.57
CA THR A 6 13.53 -16.75 -9.65
C THR A 6 14.45 -15.55 -9.36
N VAL A 7 15.36 -15.22 -10.28
CA VAL A 7 16.25 -14.05 -10.16
C VAL A 7 16.13 -13.19 -11.41
N GLU A 8 14.99 -12.52 -11.59
CA GLU A 8 14.92 -11.43 -12.58
C GLU A 8 13.81 -10.41 -12.30
N VAL A 9 13.56 -10.06 -11.02
CA VAL A 9 12.78 -8.85 -10.68
C VAL A 9 13.35 -8.23 -9.39
N ALA A 10 14.64 -7.90 -9.38
CA ALA A 10 15.30 -7.25 -8.25
C ALA A 10 16.39 -6.29 -8.74
N LYS A 11 16.01 -5.31 -9.56
CA LYS A 11 16.88 -4.18 -9.92
C LYS A 11 16.04 -2.93 -10.11
N SER A 12 15.77 -2.23 -9.00
CA SER A 12 15.50 -0.78 -8.91
C SER A 12 14.94 -0.51 -7.52
N CYS A 13 15.79 -0.24 -6.52
CA CYS A 13 15.36 -0.05 -5.13
C CYS A 13 15.91 1.27 -4.61
N SER A 14 15.04 2.28 -4.50
CA SER A 14 15.08 3.36 -3.50
C SER A 14 13.81 4.21 -3.59
N LEU A 15 13.36 4.53 -4.81
CA LEU A 15 12.06 5.20 -5.05
C LEU A 15 10.93 4.18 -5.30
N VAL A 16 11.24 3.11 -6.04
CA VAL A 16 10.35 1.96 -6.25
C VAL A 16 10.12 1.19 -4.95
N ALA A 17 11.01 1.23 -3.95
CA ALA A 17 10.75 0.57 -2.67
C ALA A 17 9.67 1.30 -1.84
N PHE A 18 9.51 2.61 -2.02
CA PHE A 18 8.46 3.38 -1.36
C PHE A 18 7.18 3.41 -2.19
N VAL A 19 7.29 3.48 -3.52
CA VAL A 19 6.13 3.34 -4.42
C VAL A 19 5.62 1.91 -4.44
N ALA A 20 6.46 0.88 -4.34
CA ALA A 20 6.06 -0.52 -4.17
C ALA A 20 5.62 -0.80 -2.75
N SER A 21 6.20 -0.20 -1.69
CA SER A 21 5.59 -0.34 -0.37
C SER A 21 4.23 0.36 -0.34
N CYS A 22 4.06 1.56 -0.89
CA CYS A 22 2.76 2.24 -0.98
C CYS A 22 1.77 1.52 -1.91
N LEU A 23 2.22 1.00 -3.07
CA LEU A 23 1.41 0.21 -4.01
C LEU A 23 1.04 -1.14 -3.40
N VAL A 24 1.93 -1.87 -2.74
CA VAL A 24 1.58 -3.14 -2.09
C VAL A 24 0.70 -2.86 -0.86
N THR A 25 0.97 -1.80 -0.11
CA THR A 25 0.14 -1.36 1.03
C THR A 25 -1.25 -0.94 0.59
N TRP A 26 -1.39 -0.31 -0.58
CA TRP A 26 -2.66 0.13 -1.15
C TRP A 26 -3.37 -0.98 -1.94
N HIS A 27 -2.64 -1.79 -2.69
CA HIS A 27 -3.17 -2.98 -3.35
C HIS A 27 -3.75 -3.93 -2.31
N LEU A 28 -3.17 -3.97 -1.11
CA LEU A 28 -3.80 -4.62 0.01
C LEU A 28 -4.74 -3.74 0.85
N TYR A 29 -4.68 -2.41 0.80
CA TYR A 29 -5.74 -1.55 1.34
C TYR A 29 -7.03 -1.81 0.59
N GLN A 30 -7.02 -1.85 -0.75
CA GLN A 30 -8.15 -2.22 -1.60
C GLN A 30 -8.50 -3.70 -1.47
N PHE A 31 -7.52 -4.61 -1.34
CA PHE A 31 -7.77 -6.02 -1.02
C PHE A 31 -8.50 -6.15 0.31
N LEU A 32 -8.11 -5.43 1.36
CA LEU A 32 -8.80 -5.50 2.65
C LEU A 32 -10.11 -4.69 2.58
N SER A 33 -10.12 -3.49 1.98
CA SER A 33 -11.24 -2.53 2.04
C SER A 33 -12.40 -2.88 1.15
N ASN A 34 -12.17 -3.73 0.15
CA ASN A 34 -13.20 -4.33 -0.69
C ASN A 34 -13.40 -5.82 -0.41
N GLN A 35 -12.78 -6.44 0.60
CA GLN A 35 -12.85 -7.89 0.73
C GLN A 35 -12.78 -8.41 2.17
N THR A 36 -13.58 -9.44 2.43
CA THR A 36 -13.31 -10.44 3.46
C THR A 36 -13.89 -11.75 2.94
N LEU A 37 -13.20 -12.86 3.18
CA LEU A 37 -13.54 -14.16 2.62
C LEU A 37 -14.94 -14.63 3.05
N SER A 38 -15.74 -15.14 2.10
CA SER A 38 -16.87 -16.00 2.45
C SER A 38 -16.29 -17.28 3.06
N TYR A 39 -16.53 -17.49 4.35
CA TYR A 39 -16.12 -18.71 5.03
C TYR A 39 -17.19 -19.80 4.80
N ASN A 40 -16.99 -20.61 3.76
CA ASN A 40 -17.43 -22.01 3.79
C ASN A 40 -16.17 -22.87 3.96
N GLN A 41 -16.28 -23.91 4.78
CA GLN A 41 -15.17 -24.78 5.15
C GLN A 41 -14.35 -25.23 3.92
N SER A 42 -13.03 -25.09 4.03
CA SER A 42 -12.00 -25.31 3.01
C SER A 42 -11.99 -24.30 1.86
N ALA A 43 -11.21 -23.22 2.02
CA ALA A 43 -10.66 -22.57 0.85
C ALA A 43 -9.74 -23.59 0.18
N THR A 44 -10.16 -24.13 -0.96
CA THR A 44 -9.33 -24.99 -1.78
C THR A 44 -8.17 -24.16 -2.36
N PHE A 45 -7.08 -24.82 -2.73
CA PHE A 45 -5.95 -24.16 -3.40
C PHE A 45 -6.41 -23.31 -4.62
N ASP A 46 -7.50 -23.72 -5.25
CA ASP A 46 -8.10 -23.06 -6.41
C ASP A 46 -8.68 -21.67 -6.06
N GLU A 47 -9.37 -21.50 -4.93
CA GLU A 47 -9.93 -20.19 -4.54
C GLU A 47 -8.84 -19.14 -4.30
N LEU A 48 -7.71 -19.51 -3.68
CA LEU A 48 -6.56 -18.63 -3.50
C LEU A 48 -5.94 -18.22 -4.83
N ASN A 49 -5.88 -19.13 -5.80
CA ASN A 49 -5.40 -18.83 -7.15
C ASN A 49 -6.35 -17.84 -7.84
N HIS A 50 -7.67 -18.04 -7.78
CA HIS A 50 -8.62 -17.10 -8.37
C HIS A 50 -8.53 -15.69 -7.76
N MET A 51 -8.27 -15.59 -6.45
CA MET A 51 -8.10 -14.30 -5.76
C MET A 51 -6.81 -13.57 -6.16
N THR A 52 -5.73 -14.30 -6.41
CA THR A 52 -4.38 -13.75 -6.69
C THR A 52 -4.10 -13.60 -8.18
N GLU A 53 -4.84 -14.30 -9.04
CA GLU A 53 -4.76 -14.17 -10.48
C GLU A 53 -5.73 -13.11 -11.00
N GLY A 54 -5.20 -11.94 -11.27
CA GLY A 54 -5.97 -10.82 -11.79
C GLY A 54 -5.09 -9.69 -12.28
N PHE A 55 -5.71 -8.54 -12.50
CA PHE A 55 -5.03 -7.31 -12.86
C PHE A 55 -5.79 -6.10 -12.34
N TRP A 56 -5.06 -5.02 -12.09
CA TRP A 56 -5.65 -3.73 -11.75
C TRP A 56 -6.18 -3.07 -13.02
N ARG A 57 -7.42 -2.59 -12.97
CA ARG A 57 -8.05 -1.84 -14.05
C ARG A 57 -8.60 -0.53 -13.50
N LEU A 58 -8.27 0.57 -14.17
CA LEU A 58 -8.85 1.88 -13.85
C LEU A 58 -10.38 1.84 -13.95
N SER A 59 -11.03 2.43 -12.96
CA SER A 59 -12.48 2.55 -12.94
C SER A 59 -12.96 3.34 -14.15
N THR A 60 -13.97 2.81 -14.85
CA THR A 60 -14.57 3.47 -16.02
C THR A 60 -16.07 3.63 -15.79
N PRO A 61 -16.61 4.87 -15.83
CA PRO A 61 -15.91 6.14 -16.07
C PRO A 61 -14.99 6.53 -14.91
N LEU A 62 -13.91 7.25 -15.23
CA LEU A 62 -13.00 7.77 -14.21
C LEU A 62 -13.72 8.81 -13.34
N ASN A 63 -13.69 8.61 -12.03
CA ASN A 63 -14.21 9.59 -11.08
C ASN A 63 -13.24 10.77 -10.96
N LYS A 64 -13.51 11.84 -11.73
CA LYS A 64 -12.67 13.05 -11.79
C LYS A 64 -12.57 13.76 -10.43
N THR A 65 -13.66 13.79 -9.66
CA THR A 65 -13.66 14.38 -8.31
C THR A 65 -12.69 13.63 -7.41
N ARG A 66 -12.77 12.29 -7.40
CA ARG A 66 -11.85 11.47 -6.60
C ARG A 66 -10.40 11.63 -7.05
N LYS A 67 -10.14 11.71 -8.37
CA LYS A 67 -8.80 12.00 -8.88
C LYS A 67 -8.26 13.34 -8.34
N ALA A 68 -9.08 14.40 -8.37
CA ALA A 68 -8.67 15.71 -7.87
C ALA A 68 -8.38 15.70 -6.35
N GLU A 69 -9.19 15.01 -5.55
CA GLU A 69 -8.95 14.83 -4.11
C GLU A 69 -7.61 14.12 -3.83
N LEU A 70 -7.32 13.07 -4.59
CA LEU A 70 -6.06 12.32 -4.50
C LEU A 70 -4.87 13.18 -4.90
N ASP A 71 -4.97 13.89 -6.03
CA ASP A 71 -3.96 14.83 -6.49
C ASP A 71 -3.65 15.87 -5.40
N GLU A 72 -4.67 16.46 -4.79
CA GLU A 72 -4.50 17.44 -3.71
C GLU A 72 -3.85 16.82 -2.47
N MET A 73 -4.30 15.64 -2.06
CA MET A 73 -3.73 14.92 -0.91
C MET A 73 -2.24 14.65 -1.11
N PHE A 74 -1.84 14.12 -2.27
CA PHE A 74 -0.43 13.84 -2.55
C PHE A 74 0.38 15.14 -2.63
N VAL A 75 -0.16 16.22 -3.22
CA VAL A 75 0.52 17.53 -3.21
C VAL A 75 0.76 18.04 -1.79
N ARG A 76 -0.23 17.92 -0.89
CA ARG A 76 -0.06 18.29 0.53
C ARG A 76 1.00 17.45 1.21
N TYR A 77 1.02 16.13 0.99
CA TYR A 77 2.05 15.24 1.51
C TYR A 77 3.44 15.65 1.02
N TRP A 78 3.60 15.86 -0.29
CA TRP A 78 4.87 16.21 -0.90
C TRP A 78 5.40 17.54 -0.37
N LYS A 79 4.54 18.56 -0.26
CA LYS A 79 4.91 19.84 0.38
C LYS A 79 5.37 19.65 1.82
N HIS A 80 4.63 18.89 2.62
CA HIS A 80 4.98 18.64 4.01
C HIS A 80 6.32 17.90 4.15
N GLN A 81 6.55 16.92 3.28
CA GLN A 81 7.80 16.16 3.21
C GLN A 81 8.94 16.93 2.52
N LYS A 82 8.70 18.14 2.00
CA LYS A 82 9.66 18.90 1.20
C LYS A 82 10.19 18.08 0.00
N ILE A 83 9.28 17.40 -0.68
CA ILE A 83 9.50 16.73 -1.96
C ILE A 83 9.06 17.70 -3.08
N PRO A 84 9.82 17.84 -4.18
CA PRO A 84 9.44 18.72 -5.30
C PRO A 84 8.07 18.36 -5.87
N VAL A 85 7.07 19.25 -5.76
CA VAL A 85 5.68 19.00 -6.22
C VAL A 85 5.61 18.79 -7.73
N LYS A 86 6.36 19.59 -8.49
CA LYS A 86 6.47 19.47 -9.95
C LYS A 86 7.31 18.23 -10.25
N ARG A 87 6.74 17.27 -10.98
CA ARG A 87 7.40 15.99 -11.30
C ARG A 87 8.30 16.04 -12.53
N TRP A 88 8.34 17.18 -13.23
CA TRP A 88 9.10 17.36 -14.47
C TRP A 88 10.05 18.55 -14.37
N GLY A 89 11.26 18.37 -14.91
CA GLY A 89 12.27 19.42 -15.03
C GLY A 89 12.00 20.36 -16.21
N GLU A 90 12.74 21.47 -16.26
CA GLU A 90 12.67 22.45 -17.36
C GLU A 90 13.55 22.07 -18.56
N ASN A 91 14.52 21.17 -18.35
CA ASN A 91 15.46 20.71 -19.37
C ASN A 91 14.98 19.51 -20.20
N GLU A 92 13.69 19.17 -20.09
CA GLU A 92 13.05 18.01 -20.74
C GLU A 92 13.73 16.66 -20.43
N LYS A 93 14.56 16.58 -19.37
CA LYS A 93 15.17 15.32 -18.94
C LYS A 93 14.23 14.53 -18.05
N CYS A 94 14.24 13.21 -18.23
CA CYS A 94 13.38 12.29 -17.50
C CYS A 94 14.10 10.99 -17.12
N GLY A 95 13.52 10.23 -16.21
CA GLY A 95 14.06 8.96 -15.75
C GLY A 95 14.76 9.06 -14.40
N TYR A 96 15.05 7.89 -13.84
CA TYR A 96 15.51 7.69 -12.47
C TYR A 96 16.77 8.48 -12.09
N TYR A 97 17.74 8.61 -13.00
CA TYR A 97 19.01 9.30 -12.76
C TYR A 97 18.97 10.80 -13.08
N ASN A 98 17.89 11.29 -13.68
CA ASN A 98 17.68 12.72 -13.94
C ASN A 98 16.94 13.34 -12.77
N PHE A 99 17.67 13.74 -11.74
CA PHE A 99 17.05 14.20 -10.50
C PHE A 99 16.52 15.63 -10.60
N LEU A 100 15.35 15.86 -9.97
CA LEU A 100 14.83 17.20 -9.70
C LEU A 100 15.69 17.92 -8.65
N ASP A 101 15.62 19.25 -8.66
CA ASP A 101 16.25 20.07 -7.64
C ASP A 101 15.65 19.78 -6.27
N SER A 102 16.52 19.61 -5.27
CA SER A 102 16.08 19.38 -3.90
C SER A 102 15.42 20.63 -3.33
N VAL A 103 14.29 20.45 -2.65
CA VAL A 103 13.67 21.53 -1.86
C VAL A 103 14.63 21.93 -0.72
N PRO A 104 14.84 23.22 -0.44
CA PRO A 104 15.71 23.67 0.66
C PRO A 104 15.35 23.02 2.00
N HIS A 105 16.37 22.57 2.74
CA HIS A 105 16.22 21.89 4.03
C HIS A 105 15.35 20.61 3.99
N SER A 106 15.28 19.94 2.84
CA SER A 106 14.69 18.62 2.73
C SER A 106 15.65 17.54 3.19
N SER A 107 15.16 16.59 3.98
CA SER A 107 15.88 15.35 4.33
C SER A 107 15.50 14.19 3.41
N TRP A 108 14.65 14.43 2.40
CA TRP A 108 14.23 13.40 1.47
C TRP A 108 15.30 13.09 0.42
N PRO A 109 15.42 11.83 -0.02
CA PRO A 109 16.27 11.47 -1.14
C PRO A 109 15.92 12.27 -2.41
N ARG A 110 16.91 12.45 -3.28
CA ARG A 110 16.67 13.03 -4.60
C ARG A 110 15.66 12.19 -5.37
N VAL A 111 14.71 12.86 -6.02
CA VAL A 111 13.66 12.22 -6.81
C VAL A 111 13.94 12.40 -8.28
N GLY A 112 13.72 11.36 -9.08
CA GLY A 112 13.83 11.43 -10.53
C GLY A 112 12.78 12.36 -11.14
N SER A 113 13.13 12.96 -12.26
CA SER A 113 12.29 13.80 -13.12
C SER A 113 11.54 12.90 -14.11
N TRP A 114 10.31 13.25 -14.42
CA TRP A 114 9.45 12.56 -15.38
C TRP A 114 8.86 13.57 -16.35
N CYS A 115 8.18 13.08 -17.40
CA CYS A 115 7.57 13.95 -18.39
C CYS A 115 6.20 14.47 -17.91
N ASN A 116 5.87 15.70 -18.30
CA ASN A 116 4.57 16.28 -18.00
C ASN A 116 3.47 15.50 -18.74
N PRO A 117 2.57 14.79 -18.05
CA PRO A 117 1.51 14.01 -18.70
C PRO A 117 0.54 14.89 -19.51
N GLU A 118 0.40 16.17 -19.15
CA GLU A 118 -0.49 17.13 -19.83
C GLU A 118 0.27 18.00 -20.87
N GLY A 119 1.56 17.77 -21.06
CA GLY A 119 2.40 18.54 -22.00
C GLY A 119 2.42 17.98 -23.43
N SER A 120 3.10 18.70 -24.34
CA SER A 120 3.36 18.24 -25.71
C SER A 120 4.32 17.05 -25.79
N HIS A 121 5.15 16.87 -24.75
CA HIS A 121 6.16 15.81 -24.66
C HIS A 121 5.90 14.87 -23.46
N PRO A 122 4.83 14.06 -23.46
CA PRO A 122 4.44 13.26 -22.29
C PRO A 122 5.23 11.96 -22.13
N CYS A 123 6.09 11.58 -23.08
CA CYS A 123 6.73 10.28 -23.08
C CYS A 123 8.22 10.38 -22.80
N CYS A 124 8.71 9.57 -21.85
CA CYS A 124 10.12 9.44 -21.56
C CYS A 124 10.71 8.29 -22.37
N ASN A 125 11.67 8.58 -23.25
CA ASN A 125 12.27 7.56 -24.12
C ASN A 125 13.16 6.53 -23.39
N ASN A 126 13.52 6.78 -22.12
CA ASN A 126 14.29 5.86 -21.30
C ASN A 126 14.03 6.11 -19.80
N TYR A 127 13.51 5.11 -19.09
CA TYR A 127 13.13 5.22 -17.67
C TYR A 127 14.30 5.45 -16.71
N LEU A 128 15.56 5.24 -17.14
CA LEU A 128 16.75 5.49 -16.33
C LEU A 128 17.34 6.87 -16.58
N ASN A 129 17.57 7.24 -17.84
CA ASN A 129 18.22 8.50 -18.22
C ASN A 129 17.76 8.96 -19.61
N GLY A 130 16.50 9.37 -19.71
CA GLY A 130 15.86 9.76 -20.96
C GLY A 130 15.67 11.26 -21.16
N THR A 131 15.02 11.56 -22.27
CA THR A 131 14.48 12.87 -22.62
C THR A 131 12.98 12.70 -22.93
N CYS A 132 12.20 13.71 -22.57
CA CYS A 132 10.79 13.80 -22.91
C CYS A 132 10.62 14.06 -24.40
N GLY A 133 9.71 13.34 -25.03
CA GLY A 133 9.39 13.48 -26.44
C GLY A 133 7.90 13.37 -26.71
N GLU A 134 7.52 13.71 -27.93
CA GLU A 134 6.16 13.59 -28.45
C GLU A 134 5.71 12.13 -28.46
N VAL A 135 4.42 11.91 -28.75
CA VAL A 135 3.85 10.57 -28.82
C VAL A 135 4.37 9.83 -30.05
N SER A 136 5.24 8.84 -29.84
CA SER A 136 5.76 7.99 -30.92
C SER A 136 6.11 6.59 -30.42
N ASN A 137 6.30 5.66 -31.35
CA ASN A 137 6.77 4.32 -30.98
C ASN A 137 8.17 4.35 -30.36
N GLN A 138 9.04 5.29 -30.76
CA GLN A 138 10.40 5.39 -30.21
C GLN A 138 10.44 6.01 -28.80
N THR A 139 9.41 6.75 -28.39
CA THR A 139 9.40 7.51 -27.13
C THR A 139 8.41 6.98 -26.09
N CYS A 140 7.29 6.38 -26.52
CA CYS A 140 6.24 5.86 -25.62
C CYS A 140 6.13 4.33 -25.61
N ASN A 141 6.48 3.66 -26.72
CA ASN A 141 6.18 2.23 -26.92
C ASN A 141 7.46 1.37 -27.15
N CYS A 142 8.57 1.78 -26.54
CA CYS A 142 9.79 0.99 -26.49
C CYS A 142 9.92 0.25 -25.15
N SER A 143 10.79 -0.77 -25.08
CA SER A 143 10.98 -1.59 -23.88
C SER A 143 11.48 -0.82 -22.65
N GLN A 144 12.06 0.36 -22.86
CA GLN A 144 12.57 1.23 -21.80
C GLN A 144 11.79 2.55 -21.69
N CYS A 145 10.70 2.70 -22.43
CA CYS A 145 9.94 3.94 -22.49
C CYS A 145 8.90 4.00 -21.37
N VAL A 146 8.52 5.22 -20.99
CA VAL A 146 7.46 5.48 -20.00
C VAL A 146 6.54 6.54 -20.57
N ASP A 147 5.30 6.18 -20.88
CA ASP A 147 4.24 7.13 -21.20
C ASP A 147 3.57 7.60 -19.90
N THR A 148 3.87 8.83 -19.44
CA THR A 148 3.42 9.30 -18.13
C THR A 148 1.91 9.49 -18.04
N ARG A 149 1.19 9.53 -19.17
CA ARG A 149 -0.28 9.64 -19.23
C ARG A 149 -0.98 8.37 -18.78
N LEU A 150 -0.30 7.22 -18.82
CA LEU A 150 -0.86 5.92 -18.45
C LEU A 150 -0.80 5.68 -16.94
N TYR A 151 -0.12 6.55 -16.19
CA TYR A 151 0.09 6.39 -14.75
C TYR A 151 -0.89 7.27 -13.98
N GLU A 152 -1.96 6.64 -13.52
CA GLU A 152 -2.92 7.22 -12.60
C GLU A 152 -2.71 6.68 -11.17
N HIS A 153 -3.33 7.33 -10.19
CA HIS A 153 -3.34 6.85 -8.81
C HIS A 153 -3.92 5.42 -8.75
N ALA A 154 -3.23 4.50 -8.09
CA ALA A 154 -3.70 3.12 -7.93
C ALA A 154 -5.04 3.07 -7.19
N GLU A 155 -5.33 4.11 -6.42
CA GLU A 155 -6.58 4.40 -5.72
C GLU A 155 -7.78 4.52 -6.64
N LEU A 156 -7.57 4.77 -7.93
CA LEU A 156 -8.61 4.88 -8.96
C LEU A 156 -8.89 3.54 -9.65
N SER A 157 -8.13 2.49 -9.31
CA SER A 157 -8.23 1.17 -9.93
C SER A 157 -8.96 0.15 -9.06
N ASN A 158 -9.63 -0.80 -9.72
CA ASN A 158 -10.21 -1.98 -9.10
C ASN A 158 -9.42 -3.23 -9.50
N TRP A 159 -9.30 -4.17 -8.57
CA TRP A 159 -8.76 -5.49 -8.86
C TRP A 159 -9.81 -6.33 -9.58
N ILE A 160 -9.46 -6.84 -10.76
CA ILE A 160 -10.31 -7.71 -11.56
C ILE A 160 -9.66 -9.08 -11.62
N THR A 161 -10.37 -10.11 -11.16
CA THR A 161 -9.95 -11.51 -11.28
C THR A 161 -9.93 -11.92 -12.75
N LYS A 162 -8.99 -12.80 -13.12
CA LYS A 162 -8.99 -13.39 -14.47
C LYS A 162 -10.26 -14.21 -14.72
N ASP A 163 -10.68 -14.96 -13.70
CA ASP A 163 -11.95 -15.67 -13.70
C ASP A 163 -13.08 -14.71 -13.35
N GLN A 164 -13.91 -14.39 -14.35
CA GLN A 164 -15.05 -13.49 -14.19
C GLN A 164 -16.24 -14.12 -13.48
N SER A 165 -16.24 -15.45 -13.26
CA SER A 165 -17.23 -16.09 -12.41
C SER A 165 -17.01 -15.80 -10.93
N PHE A 166 -15.80 -15.36 -10.56
CA PHE A 166 -15.47 -14.95 -9.21
C PHE A 166 -15.70 -13.45 -9.03
N SER A 167 -16.55 -13.08 -8.08
CA SER A 167 -16.79 -11.69 -7.71
C SER A 167 -16.36 -11.42 -6.28
N TRP A 168 -15.68 -10.30 -6.08
CA TRP A 168 -15.34 -9.82 -4.75
C TRP A 168 -16.57 -9.22 -4.06
N ASN A 169 -16.86 -9.72 -2.86
CA ASN A 169 -17.87 -9.13 -1.99
C ASN A 169 -17.19 -8.12 -1.04
N LYS A 170 -17.74 -6.92 -1.00
CA LYS A 170 -17.31 -5.88 -0.07
C LYS A 170 -18.00 -6.09 1.28
N TYR A 171 -17.21 -6.33 2.32
CA TYR A 171 -17.67 -6.38 3.70
C TYR A 171 -17.07 -5.21 4.47
N VAL A 172 -17.90 -4.47 5.20
CA VAL A 172 -17.49 -3.35 6.05
C VAL A 172 -18.35 -3.32 7.30
N GLY A 173 -17.85 -2.72 8.39
CA GLY A 173 -18.58 -2.59 9.64
C GLY A 173 -18.98 -3.95 10.22
N GLU A 174 -20.24 -4.05 10.62
CA GLU A 174 -20.82 -5.26 11.22
C GLU A 174 -20.66 -6.49 10.32
N ASP A 175 -20.86 -6.36 9.01
CA ASP A 175 -20.71 -7.47 8.06
C ASP A 175 -19.28 -8.03 8.07
N ALA A 176 -18.28 -7.15 8.11
CA ALA A 176 -16.88 -7.56 8.22
C ALA A 176 -16.58 -8.22 9.58
N CYS A 177 -17.16 -7.70 10.66
CA CYS A 177 -17.05 -8.31 11.99
C CYS A 177 -17.63 -9.74 11.99
N GLN A 178 -18.80 -9.94 11.39
CA GLN A 178 -19.48 -11.23 11.30
C GLN A 178 -18.67 -12.24 10.48
N VAL A 179 -18.03 -11.82 9.39
CA VAL A 179 -17.14 -12.70 8.61
C VAL A 179 -15.99 -13.22 9.47
N ILE A 180 -15.30 -12.35 10.21
CA ILE A 180 -14.20 -12.77 11.08
C ILE A 180 -14.73 -13.65 12.22
N GLU A 181 -15.86 -13.31 12.81
CA GLU A 181 -16.45 -14.05 13.91
C GLU A 181 -16.89 -15.46 13.53
N ARG A 182 -17.43 -15.65 12.32
CA ARG A 182 -17.78 -16.97 11.77
C ARG A 182 -16.55 -17.77 11.33
N SER A 183 -15.42 -17.10 11.14
CA SER A 183 -14.15 -17.76 10.83
C SER A 183 -13.62 -18.57 12.03
N PRO A 184 -12.69 -19.51 11.80
CA PRO A 184 -12.07 -20.29 12.86
C PRO A 184 -11.02 -19.46 13.62
N PHE A 185 -10.70 -18.26 13.14
CA PHE A 185 -9.66 -17.40 13.69
C PHE A 185 -10.23 -16.46 14.75
N LYS A 186 -9.76 -16.62 15.99
CA LYS A 186 -10.14 -15.85 17.17
C LYS A 186 -9.03 -14.90 17.63
N ASP A 187 -7.78 -15.22 17.36
CA ASP A 187 -6.64 -14.36 17.65
C ASP A 187 -5.82 -14.11 16.37
N ILE A 188 -5.93 -12.91 15.82
CA ILE A 188 -5.27 -12.50 14.56
C ILE A 188 -4.13 -11.55 14.89
N TYR A 189 -2.91 -11.93 14.49
CA TYR A 189 -1.69 -11.16 14.73
C TYR A 189 -1.10 -10.66 13.42
N PHE A 190 -1.03 -9.35 13.23
CA PHE A 190 -0.25 -8.71 12.19
C PHE A 190 1.16 -8.48 12.74
N ILE A 191 2.18 -9.02 12.09
CA ILE A 191 3.55 -9.03 12.60
C ILE A 191 4.48 -8.55 11.49
N GLY A 192 5.21 -7.48 11.76
CA GLY A 192 6.16 -7.00 10.76
C GLY A 192 6.51 -5.53 10.86
N ASP A 193 6.78 -4.96 9.70
CA ASP A 193 7.23 -3.58 9.50
C ASP A 193 6.07 -2.61 9.21
N SER A 194 6.39 -1.48 8.56
CA SER A 194 5.42 -0.45 8.16
C SER A 194 4.32 -0.97 7.25
N PHE A 195 4.61 -1.97 6.42
CA PHE A 195 3.63 -2.57 5.54
C PHE A 195 2.58 -3.31 6.37
N MET A 196 3.01 -4.20 7.27
CA MET A 196 2.09 -4.94 8.16
C MET A 196 1.33 -4.04 9.12
N ARG A 197 1.93 -2.93 9.55
CA ARG A 197 1.21 -1.89 10.31
C ARG A 197 0.06 -1.33 9.48
N ASN A 198 0.34 -0.93 8.25
CA ASN A 198 -0.66 -0.29 7.41
C ASN A 198 -1.79 -1.28 7.07
N MET A 199 -1.47 -2.54 6.78
CA MET A 199 -2.43 -3.65 6.64
C MET A 199 -3.40 -3.75 7.82
N TYR A 200 -2.84 -3.80 9.03
CA TYR A 200 -3.62 -3.82 10.25
C TYR A 200 -4.49 -2.57 10.40
N THR A 201 -3.94 -1.39 10.09
CA THR A 201 -4.71 -0.13 10.11
C THR A 201 -5.90 -0.18 9.17
N VAL A 202 -5.74 -0.68 7.94
CA VAL A 202 -6.87 -0.79 7.01
C VAL A 202 -7.94 -1.71 7.56
N LEU A 203 -7.55 -2.89 8.07
CA LEU A 203 -8.50 -3.83 8.67
C LEU A 203 -9.33 -3.16 9.77
N LEU A 204 -8.70 -2.34 10.62
CA LEU A 204 -9.42 -1.58 11.64
C LEU A 204 -10.41 -0.57 11.06
N MET A 205 -10.05 0.12 9.97
CA MET A 205 -10.94 1.07 9.28
C MET A 205 -12.16 0.36 8.69
N ILE A 206 -11.96 -0.82 8.11
CA ILE A 206 -13.02 -1.68 7.56
C ILE A 206 -13.98 -2.12 8.65
N LEU A 207 -13.44 -2.70 9.72
CA LEU A 207 -14.23 -3.18 10.85
C LEU A 207 -14.97 -2.04 11.54
N ALA A 208 -14.38 -0.84 11.61
CA ALA A 208 -15.04 0.35 12.15
C ALA A 208 -16.08 0.95 11.19
N ASN A 209 -16.00 0.65 9.89
CA ASN A 209 -16.68 1.37 8.81
C ASN A 209 -16.42 2.89 8.86
N ASP A 210 -15.18 3.29 9.17
CA ASP A 210 -14.78 4.69 9.26
C ASP A 210 -13.47 4.92 8.50
N PHE A 211 -13.64 5.20 7.21
CA PHE A 211 -12.51 5.44 6.30
C PHE A 211 -12.06 6.90 6.29
N GLU A 212 -12.90 7.83 6.74
CA GLU A 212 -12.61 9.26 6.73
C GLU A 212 -11.75 9.67 7.93
N LYS A 213 -12.15 9.26 9.13
CA LYS A 213 -11.38 9.56 10.34
C LYS A 213 -10.25 8.56 10.50
N GLY A 214 -10.41 7.34 9.97
CA GLY A 214 -9.44 6.29 10.19
C GLY A 214 -9.37 5.89 11.67
N PRO A 215 -8.21 5.44 12.18
CA PRO A 215 -8.08 4.86 13.51
C PRO A 215 -7.98 5.91 14.62
N TRP A 216 -8.91 6.88 14.67
CA TRP A 216 -8.88 7.94 15.67
C TRP A 216 -8.97 7.42 17.10
N THR A 217 -7.95 7.69 17.90
CA THR A 217 -8.00 7.40 19.34
C THR A 217 -8.53 8.60 20.12
N ILE A 218 -9.11 8.35 21.29
CA ILE A 218 -9.70 9.38 22.17
C ILE A 218 -8.67 10.48 22.54
N ASN A 219 -7.37 10.17 22.50
CA ASN A 219 -6.29 11.03 22.98
C ASN A 219 -5.54 11.78 21.86
N MET A 220 -6.12 11.91 20.66
CA MET A 220 -5.49 12.67 19.56
C MET A 220 -5.55 14.17 19.78
N THR A 221 -4.44 14.86 19.50
CA THR A 221 -4.38 16.33 19.43
C THR A 221 -5.17 16.85 18.23
N ASN A 222 -5.57 18.13 18.24
CA ASN A 222 -6.27 18.75 17.10
C ASN A 222 -5.45 18.65 15.80
N GLN A 223 -4.14 18.91 15.89
CA GLN A 223 -3.23 18.76 14.76
C GLN A 223 -3.22 17.32 14.20
N GLN A 224 -3.25 16.30 15.07
CA GLN A 224 -3.33 14.91 14.61
C GLN A 224 -4.69 14.59 13.98
N ARG A 225 -5.78 15.16 14.47
CA ARG A 225 -7.12 14.95 13.89
C ARG A 225 -7.23 15.57 12.50
N GLU A 226 -6.59 16.71 12.26
CA GLU A 226 -6.54 17.34 10.94
C GLU A 226 -5.61 16.57 9.99
N LEU A 227 -4.48 16.06 10.49
CA LEU A 227 -3.47 15.39 9.68
C LEU A 227 -3.83 13.95 9.34
N CYS A 228 -4.29 13.18 10.32
CA CYS A 228 -4.52 11.74 10.25
C CYS A 228 -5.96 11.41 9.85
N VAL A 229 -6.33 11.84 8.65
CA VAL A 229 -7.60 11.51 7.99
C VAL A 229 -7.34 10.71 6.73
N GLU A 230 -8.32 9.89 6.34
CA GLU A 230 -8.26 9.08 5.13
C GLU A 230 -6.91 8.33 5.01
N MET A 231 -6.27 8.40 3.83
CA MET A 231 -5.00 7.74 3.58
C MET A 231 -3.80 8.44 4.23
N ASN A 232 -3.92 9.70 4.68
CA ASN A 232 -2.82 10.36 5.40
C ASN A 232 -2.43 9.56 6.65
N THR A 233 -3.38 8.86 7.25
CA THR A 233 -3.17 7.90 8.34
C THR A 233 -2.03 6.92 8.05
N LEU A 234 -1.89 6.46 6.80
CA LEU A 234 -0.93 5.43 6.40
C LEU A 234 0.47 6.00 6.15
N PHE A 235 0.55 7.28 5.77
CA PHE A 235 1.78 7.90 5.28
C PHE A 235 2.49 8.76 6.34
N TYR A 236 1.76 9.42 7.23
CA TYR A 236 2.35 10.38 8.17
C TYR A 236 2.90 9.68 9.42
N PRO A 237 4.18 9.95 9.80
CA PRO A 237 4.77 9.38 11.00
C PRO A 237 3.97 9.65 12.28
N ALA A 238 3.36 10.84 12.38
CA ALA A 238 2.52 11.25 13.52
C ALA A 238 1.28 10.37 13.72
N CYS A 239 0.83 9.66 12.67
CA CYS A 239 -0.35 8.79 12.71
C CYS A 239 -0.01 7.34 13.10
N ARG A 240 1.27 6.94 13.06
CA ARG A 240 1.70 5.55 13.33
C ARG A 240 1.29 5.03 14.72
N PRO A 241 1.39 5.82 15.82
CA PRO A 241 0.98 5.34 17.15
C PRO A 241 -0.52 5.07 17.27
N LEU A 242 -1.34 5.63 16.37
CA LEU A 242 -2.80 5.45 16.38
C LEU A 242 -3.18 4.03 16.00
N ALA A 243 -2.45 3.45 15.04
CA ALA A 243 -2.63 2.07 14.63
C ALA A 243 -2.50 1.12 15.82
N THR A 244 -1.50 1.30 16.68
CA THR A 244 -1.18 0.34 17.77
C THR A 244 -2.27 0.17 18.85
N ASN A 245 -3.21 1.10 18.96
CA ASN A 245 -4.29 1.06 19.97
C ASN A 245 -5.70 0.85 19.37
N GLY A 246 -5.76 0.38 18.13
CA GLY A 246 -7.00 0.37 17.36
C GLY A 246 -8.13 -0.56 17.81
N GLN A 247 -7.93 -1.41 18.82
CA GLN A 247 -8.98 -2.30 19.31
C GLN A 247 -10.21 -1.54 19.85
N LYS A 248 -10.01 -0.34 20.40
CA LYS A 248 -11.11 0.52 20.88
C LYS A 248 -11.97 1.07 19.74
N LEU A 249 -11.43 1.13 18.52
CA LEU A 249 -12.14 1.67 17.35
C LEU A 249 -13.28 0.74 16.95
N ILE A 250 -12.99 -0.55 16.90
CA ILE A 250 -13.93 -1.55 16.43
C ILE A 250 -14.92 -1.98 17.52
N GLN A 251 -14.81 -1.47 18.75
CA GLN A 251 -15.78 -1.79 19.81
C GLN A 251 -17.18 -1.25 19.51
N LYS A 252 -17.27 -0.16 18.74
CA LYS A 252 -18.58 0.40 18.33
C LYS A 252 -19.27 -0.44 17.26
N SER A 253 -18.49 -0.98 16.31
CA SER A 253 -19.02 -1.65 15.12
C SER A 253 -19.01 -3.18 15.24
N CYS A 254 -18.09 -3.75 16.03
CA CYS A 254 -18.03 -5.17 16.39
C CYS A 254 -18.40 -5.34 17.88
N VAL A 255 -19.67 -5.11 18.22
CA VAL A 255 -20.19 -5.29 19.59
C VAL A 255 -20.13 -6.77 19.97
N ASP A 256 -19.72 -7.08 21.20
CA ASP A 256 -19.63 -8.45 21.74
C ASP A 256 -18.77 -9.44 20.91
N LYS A 257 -17.82 -8.90 20.12
CA LYS A 257 -16.94 -9.72 19.27
C LYS A 257 -16.24 -10.83 20.06
N ASN A 258 -16.26 -12.04 19.50
CA ASN A 258 -15.46 -13.16 20.00
C ASN A 258 -14.10 -13.28 19.28
N PHE A 259 -13.51 -12.17 18.82
CA PHE A 259 -12.21 -12.19 18.17
C PHE A 259 -11.35 -11.00 18.57
N ASN A 260 -10.05 -11.20 18.43
CA ASN A 260 -9.01 -10.27 18.79
C ASN A 260 -8.09 -10.05 17.58
N VAL A 261 -7.79 -8.78 17.29
CA VAL A 261 -6.84 -8.40 16.24
C VAL A 261 -5.78 -7.52 16.87
N SER A 262 -4.51 -7.82 16.62
CA SER A 262 -3.41 -7.06 17.19
C SER A 262 -2.25 -6.91 16.22
N PHE A 263 -1.44 -5.88 16.44
CA PHE A 263 -0.22 -5.63 15.69
C PHE A 263 1.03 -5.73 16.57
N LYS A 264 2.06 -6.39 16.05
CA LYS A 264 3.40 -6.51 16.65
C LYS A 264 4.41 -5.87 15.71
N TRP A 265 4.97 -4.73 16.13
CA TRP A 265 6.04 -4.04 15.43
C TRP A 265 7.35 -4.81 15.57
N TRP A 266 7.61 -5.74 14.65
CA TRP A 266 8.81 -6.57 14.57
C TRP A 266 9.39 -6.48 13.15
N PRO A 267 9.97 -5.31 12.79
CA PRO A 267 10.29 -4.97 11.41
C PRO A 267 11.54 -5.66 10.86
N ASN A 268 12.28 -6.43 11.66
CA ASN A 268 13.53 -7.05 11.23
C ASN A 268 13.89 -8.29 12.06
N ASN A 269 14.95 -8.98 11.62
CA ASN A 269 15.40 -10.25 12.19
C ASN A 269 15.86 -10.16 13.65
N SER A 270 16.17 -8.97 14.19
CA SER A 270 16.51 -8.83 15.61
C SER A 270 15.34 -9.22 16.52
N ASN A 271 14.10 -9.17 16.01
CA ASN A 271 12.90 -9.59 16.72
C ASN A 271 12.58 -11.08 16.57
N GLY A 272 13.41 -11.87 15.87
CA GLY A 272 13.15 -13.29 15.60
C GLY A 272 12.94 -14.12 16.88
N ARG A 273 13.66 -13.81 17.96
CA ARG A 273 13.44 -14.49 19.26
C ARG A 273 12.06 -14.23 19.84
N ASN A 274 11.54 -13.00 19.71
CA ASN A 274 10.20 -12.65 20.17
C ASN A 274 9.13 -13.33 19.31
N PHE A 275 9.37 -13.44 18.00
CA PHE A 275 8.50 -14.18 17.09
C PHE A 275 8.42 -15.67 17.45
N VAL A 276 9.57 -16.33 17.63
CA VAL A 276 9.60 -17.75 18.03
C VAL A 276 8.87 -17.96 19.36
N LYS A 277 9.10 -17.10 20.35
CA LYS A 277 8.37 -17.16 21.64
C LYS A 277 6.86 -17.01 21.45
N LEU A 278 6.42 -16.11 20.59
CA LEU A 278 4.99 -15.95 20.29
C LEU A 278 4.42 -17.24 19.67
N VAL A 279 5.09 -17.79 18.65
CA VAL A 279 4.64 -19.04 18.01
C VAL A 279 4.58 -20.19 19.01
N GLN A 280 5.59 -20.33 19.88
CA GLN A 280 5.60 -21.34 20.95
C GLN A 280 4.42 -21.15 21.91
N ASN A 281 4.11 -19.92 22.32
CA ASN A 281 2.99 -19.60 23.22
C ASN A 281 1.60 -19.80 22.57
N LEU A 282 1.54 -19.79 21.25
CA LEU A 282 0.32 -20.05 20.47
C LEU A 282 0.21 -21.52 20.03
N SER A 283 1.29 -22.29 20.13
CA SER A 283 1.29 -23.71 19.77
C SER A 283 0.25 -24.47 20.60
N GLY A 284 -0.61 -25.22 19.92
CA GLY A 284 -1.73 -25.94 20.55
C GLY A 284 -2.98 -25.10 20.83
N LYS A 285 -2.93 -23.76 20.68
CA LYS A 285 -4.14 -22.92 20.74
C LYS A 285 -4.85 -22.95 19.41
N ARG A 286 -6.14 -23.28 19.43
CA ARG A 286 -6.99 -23.24 18.23
C ARG A 286 -7.36 -21.80 17.91
N GLY A 287 -7.45 -21.50 16.60
CA GLY A 287 -7.94 -20.22 16.11
C GLY A 287 -6.94 -19.07 16.16
N SER A 288 -5.64 -19.33 16.29
CA SER A 288 -4.62 -18.29 16.12
C SER A 288 -4.19 -18.18 14.65
N LEU A 289 -4.22 -16.96 14.11
CA LEU A 289 -3.71 -16.62 12.78
C LEU A 289 -2.55 -15.64 12.91
N LEU A 290 -1.39 -15.99 12.34
CA LEU A 290 -0.24 -15.09 12.27
C LEU A 290 -0.03 -14.64 10.83
N LEU A 291 -0.12 -13.34 10.59
CA LEU A 291 0.20 -12.69 9.33
C LEU A 291 1.57 -12.03 9.48
N LEU A 292 2.58 -12.62 8.83
CA LEU A 292 3.96 -12.16 8.91
C LEU A 292 4.37 -11.46 7.61
N GLY A 293 4.88 -10.24 7.72
CA GLY A 293 5.45 -9.49 6.60
C GLY A 293 6.63 -8.65 7.05
N VAL A 294 7.84 -9.08 6.71
CA VAL A 294 9.08 -8.39 7.08
C VAL A 294 9.80 -8.01 5.80
N GLY A 295 9.90 -6.70 5.54
CA GLY A 295 10.65 -6.16 4.43
C GLY A 295 12.14 -6.42 4.60
N TYR A 296 12.76 -6.94 3.54
CA TYR A 296 14.22 -6.94 3.42
C TYR A 296 14.67 -5.51 3.11
N HIS A 297 14.96 -4.73 4.15
CA HIS A 297 15.66 -3.47 4.01
C HIS A 297 17.16 -3.76 3.83
N GLU A 298 17.56 -4.29 2.68
CA GLU A 298 18.97 -4.28 2.32
C GLU A 298 19.38 -2.82 2.10
N THR A 299 20.21 -2.31 3.01
CA THR A 299 21.02 -1.13 2.72
C THR A 299 21.91 -1.49 1.55
N ILE A 300 21.47 -1.15 0.33
CA ILE A 300 22.38 -1.05 -0.81
C ILE A 300 23.31 0.10 -0.44
N LEU A 301 24.43 -0.23 0.20
CA LEU A 301 25.53 0.71 0.34
C LEU A 301 25.86 1.18 -1.07
N PRO A 302 25.95 2.50 -1.33
CA PRO A 302 26.44 2.97 -2.62
C PRO A 302 27.81 2.35 -2.82
N ALA A 303 27.97 1.62 -3.92
CA ALA A 303 29.28 1.17 -4.37
C ALA A 303 30.20 2.40 -4.42
N LYS A 304 31.32 2.34 -3.70
CA LYS A 304 32.38 3.33 -3.77
C LYS A 304 33.01 3.35 -5.16
#